data_AF-A0A139DH80-F1
#
_entry.id   AF-A0A139DH80-F1
#
_cell.length_a   1.000
_cell.length_b   1.000
_cell.length_c   1.000
_cell.angle_alpha   90.00
_cell.angle_beta   90.00
_cell.angle_gamma   90.00
#
_symmetry.space_group_name_H-M   'P 1'
#
loop_
_entity.id
_entity.type
_entity.pdbx_description
1 polymer ?
#
loop_
_entity_poly.entity_id
_entity_poly.type
_entity_poly.pdbx_seq_one_letter_code
_entity_poly.pdbx_strand_id
1 'polypeptide(L)' 'ACEDELSISCSEPELISGFRHTFSHYHLHIQPARLTATIADNDRWQWLHRDQALNLGLPAPIRTLLTEPEQTALL' A
#
# COMPACT_ATOMS: atom_id res chain seq x y z
N ALA A 1 -5.62 -14.24 2.55
CA ALA A 1 -5.66 -12.97 1.79
C ALA A 1 -4.35 -12.72 1.03
N CYS A 2 -3.21 -12.52 1.71
CA CYS A 2 -1.94 -12.28 1.00
C CYS A 2 -1.49 -13.48 0.15
N GLU A 3 -1.55 -14.69 0.72
CA GLU A 3 -1.23 -15.92 0.01
C GLU A 3 -2.21 -16.21 -1.13
N ASP A 4 -3.50 -15.89 -0.94
CA ASP A 4 -4.55 -16.19 -1.91
C ASP A 4 -4.55 -15.24 -3.12
N GLU A 5 -4.33 -13.93 -2.91
CA GLU A 5 -4.42 -12.93 -3.99
C GLU A 5 -3.06 -12.56 -4.58
N LEU A 6 -1.99 -12.57 -3.77
CA LEU A 6 -0.66 -12.14 -4.19
C LEU A 6 0.29 -13.34 -4.39
N SER A 7 -0.06 -14.53 -3.90
CA SER A 7 0.82 -15.72 -3.92
C SER A 7 2.15 -15.49 -3.20
N ILE A 8 2.13 -14.69 -2.13
CA ILE A 8 3.29 -14.33 -1.32
C ILE A 8 3.14 -14.91 0.07
N SER A 9 4.18 -15.57 0.58
CA SER A 9 4.26 -16.01 1.98
C SER A 9 4.59 -14.81 2.88
N CYS A 10 3.69 -14.51 3.80
CA CYS A 10 3.66 -13.26 4.56
C CYS A 10 3.44 -13.49 6.05
N SER A 11 3.95 -12.58 6.87
CA SER A 11 3.64 -12.50 8.30
C SER A 11 2.20 -12.02 8.52
N GLU A 12 1.74 -12.13 9.77
CA GLU A 12 0.51 -11.48 10.20
C GLU A 12 0.58 -9.96 9.92
N PRO A 13 -0.46 -9.37 9.31
CA PRO A 13 -0.49 -7.94 9.02
C PRO A 13 -0.76 -7.10 10.26
N GLU A 14 0.03 -6.04 10.44
CA GLU A 14 -0.22 -4.97 11.39
C GLU A 14 -1.07 -3.89 10.73
N LEU A 15 -2.27 -3.65 11.28
CA LEU A 15 -3.13 -2.57 10.80
C LEU A 15 -2.61 -1.21 11.25
N ILE A 16 -2.54 -0.27 10.32
CA ILE A 16 -2.10 1.11 10.55
C ILE A 16 -3.30 2.02 10.42
N SER A 17 -3.30 3.14 11.15
CA SER A 17 -4.37 4.14 11.19
C SER A 17 -5.00 4.38 9.82
N GLY A 18 -6.30 4.09 9.73
CA GLY A 18 -7.04 4.29 8.49
C GLY A 18 -7.30 5.77 8.20
N PHE A 19 -7.55 6.07 6.94
CA PHE A 19 -7.89 7.42 6.49
C PHE A 19 -9.00 7.37 5.43
N ARG A 20 -9.56 8.54 5.14
CA ARG A 20 -10.64 8.68 4.16
C ARG A 20 -10.21 9.61 3.03
N HIS A 21 -10.38 9.13 1.81
CA HIS A 21 -10.25 9.95 0.62
C HIS A 21 -11.62 10.24 0.02
N THR A 22 -11.93 11.51 -0.25
CA THR A 22 -13.22 11.93 -0.81
C THR A 22 -13.11 12.11 -2.31
N PHE A 23 -13.92 11.35 -3.05
CA PHE A 23 -14.21 11.60 -4.45
C PHE A 23 -15.53 12.38 -4.56
N SER A 24 -15.82 12.97 -5.72
CA SER A 24 -17.03 13.76 -5.93
C SER A 24 -18.33 12.99 -5.66
N HIS A 25 -18.32 11.67 -5.87
CA HIS A 25 -19.54 10.84 -5.80
C HIS A 25 -19.53 9.81 -4.66
N TYR A 26 -18.40 9.61 -3.97
CA TYR A 26 -18.29 8.64 -2.88
C TYR A 26 -17.07 8.90 -2.00
N HIS A 27 -17.02 8.21 -0.87
CA HIS A 27 -15.90 8.24 0.06
C HIS A 27 -15.21 6.87 0.07
N LEU A 28 -13.89 6.87 -0.11
CA LEU A 28 -13.07 5.68 0.04
C LEU A 28 -12.44 5.69 1.43
N HIS A 29 -12.82 4.72 2.25
CA HIS A 29 -12.18 4.45 3.53
C HIS A 29 -11.07 3.42 3.31
N ILE A 30 -9.85 3.75 3.71
CA ILE A 30 -8.67 2.92 3.50
C ILE A 30 -8.11 2.56 4.87
N GLN A 31 -7.88 1.26 5.11
CA GLN A 31 -7.18 0.75 6.27
C GLN A 31 -5.88 0.09 5.79
N PRO A 32 -4.75 0.80 5.86
CA PRO A 32 -3.47 0.23 5.48
C PRO A 32 -3.04 -0.89 6.41
N ALA A 33 -2.25 -1.81 5.88
CA ALA A 33 -1.62 -2.88 6.63
C ALA A 33 -0.14 -2.97 6.27
N ARG A 34 0.71 -3.17 7.28
CA ARG A 34 2.13 -3.47 7.13
C ARG A 34 2.37 -4.94 7.43
N LEU A 35 3.16 -5.61 6.61
CA LEU A 35 3.53 -7.01 6.80
C LEU A 35 4.93 -7.26 6.27
N THR A 36 5.58 -8.28 6.80
CA THR A 36 6.85 -8.79 6.27
C THR A 36 6.56 -9.96 5.36
N ALA A 37 7.25 -10.06 4.23
CA ALA A 37 6.99 -11.11 3.25
C ALA A 37 8.27 -11.60 2.59
N THR A 38 8.28 -12.87 2.18
CA THR A 38 9.28 -13.39 1.26
C THR A 38 8.75 -13.21 -0.15
N ILE A 39 9.41 -12.33 -0.90
CA ILE A 39 8.94 -11.89 -2.21
C ILE A 39 9.86 -12.42 -3.32
N ALA A 40 9.26 -12.74 -4.46
CA ALA A 40 9.98 -13.03 -5.69
C ALA A 40 9.45 -12.12 -6.80
N ASP A 41 10.32 -11.80 -7.76
CA ASP A 41 9.89 -11.10 -8.97
C ASP A 41 8.92 -11.99 -9.76
N ASN A 42 7.92 -11.35 -10.35
CA ASN A 42 6.96 -12.00 -11.24
C ASN A 42 6.53 -11.04 -12.35
N ASP A 43 5.96 -11.58 -13.43
CA ASP A 43 5.59 -10.75 -14.60
C ASP A 43 4.39 -9.83 -14.36
N ARG A 44 3.68 -9.98 -13.22
CA ARG A 44 2.44 -9.24 -12.92
C ARG A 44 2.66 -8.02 -12.03
N TRP A 45 3.70 -8.04 -11.20
CA TRP A 45 3.95 -7.06 -10.15
C TRP A 45 5.39 -6.59 -10.20
N GLN A 46 5.61 -5.32 -9.85
CA GLN A 46 6.94 -4.74 -9.83
C GLN A 46 7.24 -4.16 -8.45
N TRP A 47 8.42 -4.51 -7.91
CA TRP A 47 8.94 -3.88 -6.71
C TRP A 47 9.59 -2.53 -7.05
N LEU A 48 9.21 -1.50 -6.32
CA LEU A 48 9.62 -0.13 -6.56
C LEU A 48 10.11 0.50 -5.27
N HIS A 49 11.21 1.25 -5.35
CA HIS A 49 11.55 2.17 -4.28
C HIS A 49 10.49 3.28 -4.20
N ARG A 50 10.23 3.78 -3.00
CA ARG A 50 9.23 4.82 -2.74
C ARG A 50 9.36 6.02 -3.69
N ASP A 51 10.57 6.53 -3.85
CA ASP A 51 10.82 7.70 -4.70
C ASP A 51 10.56 7.40 -6.18
N GLN A 52 10.82 6.17 -6.63
CA GLN A 52 10.49 5.74 -7.98
C GLN A 52 8.98 5.66 -8.16
N ALA A 53 8.27 5.06 -7.19
CA ALA A 53 6.82 4.93 -7.24
C ALA A 53 6.12 6.29 -7.31
N LEU A 54 6.59 7.29 -6.56
CA LEU A 54 6.03 8.65 -6.57
C LEU A 54 6.10 9.34 -7.95
N ASN A 55 7.00 8.90 -8.83
CA ASN A 55 7.14 9.43 -10.18
C ASN A 55 6.24 8.73 -11.23
N LEU A 56 5.52 7.66 -10.86
CA LEU A 56 4.70 6.87 -11.79
C LEU A 56 3.25 7.36 -11.95
N GLY A 57 2.92 8.55 -11.41
CA GLY A 57 1.57 9.10 -11.50
C GLY A 57 0.55 8.33 -10.65
N LEU A 58 0.91 8.00 -9.41
CA LEU A 58 0.05 7.27 -8.48
C LEU A 58 -1.27 8.01 -8.20
N PRO A 59 -2.38 7.29 -8.00
CA PRO A 59 -3.63 7.89 -7.53
C PRO A 59 -3.41 8.66 -6.23
N ALA A 60 -4.13 9.78 -6.08
CA ALA A 60 -4.05 10.65 -4.90
C ALA A 60 -4.05 9.90 -3.54
N PRO A 61 -4.96 8.94 -3.26
CA PRO A 61 -4.95 8.22 -1.98
C PRO A 61 -3.69 7.35 -1.76
N ILE A 62 -3.09 6.81 -2.81
CA ILE A 62 -1.84 6.02 -2.69
C ILE A 62 -0.66 6.96 -2.46
N ARG A 63 -0.65 8.13 -3.10
CA ARG A 63 0.37 9.15 -2.85
C ARG A 63 0.32 9.64 -1.39
N THR A 64 -0.87 9.91 -0.86
CA THR A 64 -1.13 10.21 0.55
C THR A 64 -0.51 9.15 1.46
N LEU A 65 -0.81 7.87 1.22
CA LEU A 65 -0.23 6.74 1.96
C LEU A 65 1.31 6.75 1.98
N LEU A 66 1.93 7.08 0.84
CA LEU A 66 3.38 7.12 0.65
C LEU A 66 4.02 8.48 0.96
N THR A 67 3.33 9.43 1.60
CA THR A 67 3.92 10.74 1.91
C THR A 67 3.54 11.27 3.28
N GLU A 68 2.41 10.86 3.84
CA GLU A 68 1.93 11.41 5.10
C GLU A 68 2.70 10.86 6.31
N PRO A 69 3.11 11.73 7.25
CA PRO A 69 3.91 11.35 8.41
C PRO A 69 3.17 10.40 9.35
N GLU A 70 1.84 10.49 9.44
CA GLU A 70 1.02 9.55 10.23
C GLU A 70 1.00 8.14 9.62
N GLN A 71 1.24 8.04 8.30
CA GLN A 71 1.33 6.79 7.55
C GLN A 71 2.79 6.32 7.38
N THR A 72 3.77 7.10 7.83
CA THR A 72 5.19 6.69 7.91
C THR A 72 5.41 5.48 8.80
N ALA A 73 4.45 5.11 9.66
CA ALA A 73 4.47 3.83 10.36
C ALA A 73 4.46 2.60 9.41
N LEU A 74 4.21 2.79 8.10
CA LEU A 74 4.41 1.78 7.07
C LEU A 74 5.90 1.51 6.76
N LEU A 75 6.80 2.42 7.16
CA LEU A 75 8.26 2.29 7.05
C LEU A 75 8.86 1.62 8.28
#